data_AF-A0A284RZT0-F1
#
_entry.id   AF-A0A284RZT0-F1
#
_cell.length_a   1.000
_cell.length_b   1.000
_cell.length_c   1.000
_cell.angle_alpha   90.00
_cell.angle_beta   90.00
_cell.angle_gamma   90.00
#
_symmetry.space_group_name_H-M   'P 1'
#
loop_
_entity.id
_entity.type
_entity.pdbx_description
1 polymer ?
#
loop_
_entity_poly.entity_id
_entity_poly.type
_entity_poly.pdbx_seq_one_letter_code
_entity_poly.pdbx_strand_id
1 'polypeptide(L)'
;MDQGHFRPVMLAGSALLVFCLFMTSLTQEQQFWQVFLAQCIGLGIAVRIVYVPALEIVSHHFKKRRSLVMGIVGSGSSIGGLVHPIMLNQFFHGPIGFRWGVRISAFFNPGLLILANALMTTRLPPRLGDVSFAQQMAYWRHFFTDKAYLAAIAGNFILFLGVYFPTFYLQLNAIEHGVNENLAFYTIALLNGAGAFGRVMPTIIVDRIGVFNSIIPCAIACGVLIFAWVAIINPASIMVFAVLYGFFSGAVISLLGPMIAYLTRNVSEIGARLGVCMVLQLSEE
;
A
#
# COMPACT_ATOMS: atom_id res chain seq x y z
N MET A 1 -6.26 -3.52 18.61
CA MET A 1 -7.51 -3.44 17.81
C MET A 1 -8.60 -4.27 18.48
N ASP A 2 -8.30 -5.52 18.78
CA ASP A 2 -9.16 -6.52 19.45
C ASP A 2 -9.89 -6.08 20.73
N GLN A 3 -9.33 -5.13 21.49
CA GLN A 3 -9.90 -4.65 22.76
C GLN A 3 -10.91 -3.49 22.62
N GLY A 4 -11.34 -3.14 21.41
CA GLY A 4 -12.30 -2.04 21.18
C GLY A 4 -11.69 -0.64 21.03
N HIS A 5 -10.37 -0.52 21.15
CA HIS A 5 -9.62 0.73 20.96
C HIS A 5 -9.45 1.16 19.48
N PHE A 6 -10.31 0.69 18.56
CA PHE A 6 -10.20 1.01 17.13
C PHE A 6 -10.26 2.53 16.86
N ARG A 7 -11.30 3.20 17.39
CA ARG A 7 -11.50 4.65 17.20
C ARG A 7 -10.34 5.50 17.75
N PRO A 8 -9.89 5.33 19.01
CA PRO A 8 -8.78 6.13 19.51
C PRO A 8 -7.47 5.87 18.76
N VAL A 9 -7.19 4.63 18.32
CA VAL A 9 -5.99 4.33 17.52
C VAL A 9 -6.06 4.98 16.13
N MET A 10 -7.22 4.91 15.47
CA MET A 10 -7.42 5.57 14.17
C MET A 10 -7.31 7.10 14.28
N LEU A 11 -7.89 7.70 15.32
CA LEU A 11 -7.78 9.14 15.57
C LEU A 11 -6.33 9.55 15.86
N ALA A 12 -5.62 8.80 16.70
CA ALA A 12 -4.22 9.08 17.01
C ALA A 12 -3.33 8.95 15.77
N GLY A 13 -3.51 7.90 14.97
CA GLY A 13 -2.78 7.71 13.70
C GLY A 13 -3.10 8.82 12.69
N SER A 14 -4.37 9.22 12.57
CA SER A 14 -4.80 10.31 11.69
C SER A 14 -4.21 11.66 12.12
N ALA A 15 -4.21 11.96 13.42
CA ALA A 15 -3.62 13.18 13.97
C ALA A 15 -2.11 13.23 13.72
N LEU A 16 -1.41 12.11 13.94
CA LEU A 16 0.03 12.00 13.67
C LEU A 16 0.33 12.18 12.18
N LEU A 17 -0.47 11.57 11.29
CA LEU A 17 -0.33 11.69 9.84
C LEU A 17 -0.44 13.16 9.41
N VAL A 18 -1.49 13.85 9.87
CA VAL A 18 -1.72 15.27 9.59
C VAL A 18 -0.58 16.13 10.14
N PHE A 19 -0.14 15.86 11.37
CA PHE A 19 0.99 16.56 11.98
C PHE A 19 2.27 16.42 11.14
N CYS A 20 2.61 15.21 10.70
CA CYS A 20 3.79 14.97 9.86
C CYS A 20 3.71 15.68 8.51
N LEU A 21 2.53 15.71 7.87
CA LEU A 21 2.32 16.45 6.62
C LEU A 21 2.51 17.97 6.80
N PHE A 22 1.99 18.55 7.89
CA PHE A 22 2.22 19.97 8.19
C PHE A 22 3.67 20.26 8.56
N MET A 23 4.34 19.38 9.31
CA MET A 23 5.76 19.52 9.62
C MET A 23 6.61 19.49 8.34
N THR A 24 6.21 18.68 7.35
CA THR A 24 6.85 18.65 6.03
C THR A 24 6.68 19.98 5.28
N SER A 25 5.58 20.71 5.46
CA SER A 25 5.43 22.05 4.89
C SER A 25 6.39 23.09 5.49
N LEU A 26 6.95 22.84 6.68
CA LEU A 26 7.80 23.77 7.41
C LEU A 26 9.30 23.46 7.26
N THR A 27 9.65 22.37 6.56
CA THR A 27 11.05 21.97 6.37
C THR A 27 11.83 23.01 5.57
N GLN A 28 13.05 23.31 6.02
CA GLN A 28 13.95 24.26 5.36
C GLN A 28 14.81 23.57 4.29
N GLU A 29 15.16 24.29 3.22
CA GLU A 29 15.82 23.78 2.00
C GLU A 29 17.24 23.19 2.21
N GLN A 30 17.76 23.14 3.43
CA GLN A 30 19.09 22.59 3.75
C GLN A 30 19.10 21.68 5.00
N GLN A 31 17.93 21.33 5.54
CA GLN A 31 17.81 20.55 6.77
C GLN A 31 17.18 19.18 6.48
N PHE A 32 17.92 18.31 5.76
CA PHE A 32 17.45 16.98 5.36
C PHE A 32 16.96 16.11 6.52
N TRP A 33 17.53 16.28 7.72
CA TRP A 33 17.09 15.56 8.91
C TRP A 33 15.61 15.84 9.24
N GLN A 34 15.11 17.06 8.97
CA GLN A 34 13.71 17.41 9.24
C GLN A 34 12.76 16.63 8.31
N VAL A 35 13.12 16.52 7.03
CA VAL A 35 12.38 15.74 6.04
C VAL A 35 12.41 14.27 6.40
N PHE A 36 13.60 13.75 6.75
CA PHE A 36 13.76 12.36 7.16
C PHE A 36 12.91 11.99 8.39
N LEU A 37 12.93 12.82 9.44
CA LEU A 37 12.12 12.58 10.63
C LEU A 37 10.61 12.70 10.35
N ALA A 38 10.19 13.70 9.57
CA ALA A 38 8.78 13.92 9.29
C ALA A 38 8.18 12.86 8.36
N GLN A 39 8.90 12.49 7.30
CA GLN A 39 8.42 11.58 6.24
C GLN A 39 8.78 10.12 6.51
N CYS A 40 10.04 9.79 6.80
CA CYS A 40 10.45 8.39 6.94
C CYS A 40 9.96 7.82 8.27
N ILE A 41 10.22 8.50 9.38
CA ILE A 41 9.84 8.00 10.71
C ILE A 41 8.38 8.34 11.03
N GLY A 42 8.05 9.64 11.08
CA GLY A 42 6.75 10.10 11.53
C GLY A 42 5.60 9.63 10.65
N LEU A 43 5.66 9.95 9.36
CA LEU A 43 4.63 9.57 8.41
C LEU A 43 4.57 8.05 8.20
N GLY A 44 5.70 7.35 8.16
CA GLY A 44 5.74 5.88 8.07
C GLY A 44 4.99 5.20 9.22
N ILE A 45 5.25 5.61 10.46
CA ILE A 45 4.52 5.12 11.64
C ILE A 45 3.03 5.47 11.54
N ALA A 46 2.70 6.72 11.20
CA ALA A 46 1.31 7.16 11.12
C ALA A 46 0.50 6.39 10.07
N VAL A 47 1.05 6.22 8.87
CA VAL A 47 0.43 5.46 7.77
C VAL A 47 0.21 4.03 8.21
N ARG A 48 1.16 3.39 8.90
CA ARG A 48 1.01 2.00 9.36
C ARG A 48 -0.09 1.85 10.42
N ILE A 49 -0.16 2.79 11.38
CA ILE A 49 -1.21 2.84 12.40
C ILE A 49 -2.60 2.98 11.78
N VAL A 50 -2.74 3.72 10.68
CA VAL A 50 -4.03 3.91 9.98
C VAL A 50 -4.35 2.77 9.01
N TYR A 51 -3.33 2.22 8.33
CA TYR A 51 -3.50 1.25 7.24
C TYR A 51 -3.91 -0.14 7.72
N VAL A 52 -3.24 -0.68 8.75
CA VAL A 52 -3.54 -2.02 9.27
C VAL A 52 -5.00 -2.13 9.73
N PRO A 53 -5.54 -1.19 10.53
CA PRO A 53 -6.93 -1.23 11.00
C PRO A 53 -7.95 -1.07 9.89
N ALA A 54 -7.66 -0.23 8.90
CA ALA A 54 -8.54 -0.01 7.76
C ALA A 54 -8.76 -1.33 6.98
N LEU A 55 -7.68 -2.07 6.72
CA LEU A 55 -7.77 -3.37 6.04
C LEU A 55 -8.42 -4.45 6.91
N GLU A 56 -8.19 -4.41 8.22
CA GLU A 56 -8.82 -5.33 9.18
C GLU A 56 -10.35 -5.14 9.18
N ILE A 57 -10.86 -3.91 9.29
CA ILE A 57 -12.31 -3.66 9.24
C ILE A 57 -12.94 -4.15 7.94
N VAL A 58 -12.30 -3.85 6.81
CA VAL A 58 -12.79 -4.28 5.49
C VAL A 58 -12.86 -5.81 5.41
N SER A 59 -11.85 -6.49 5.94
CA SER A 59 -11.79 -7.95 6.03
C SER A 59 -12.97 -8.55 6.81
N HIS A 60 -13.37 -7.90 7.91
CA HIS A 60 -14.41 -8.41 8.79
C HIS A 60 -15.82 -8.07 8.32
N HIS A 61 -15.99 -6.91 7.69
CA HIS A 61 -17.31 -6.44 7.26
C HIS A 61 -17.86 -7.28 6.09
N PHE A 62 -16.98 -7.71 5.18
CA PHE A 62 -17.35 -8.46 3.98
C PHE A 62 -16.76 -9.88 3.99
N LYS A 63 -17.62 -10.90 4.17
CA LYS A 63 -17.21 -12.31 4.09
C LYS A 63 -17.31 -12.89 2.67
N LYS A 64 -18.43 -12.64 1.97
CA LYS A 64 -18.75 -13.31 0.67
C LYS A 64 -17.99 -12.74 -0.53
N ARG A 65 -17.65 -11.45 -0.52
CA ARG A 65 -16.94 -10.75 -1.61
C ARG A 65 -15.69 -10.04 -1.08
N ARG A 66 -15.02 -10.67 -0.13
CA ARG A 66 -13.92 -10.05 0.62
C ARG A 66 -12.77 -9.61 -0.29
N SER A 67 -12.37 -10.49 -1.20
CA SER A 67 -11.27 -10.25 -2.15
C SER A 67 -11.55 -9.03 -3.01
N LEU A 68 -12.75 -8.94 -3.58
CA LEU A 68 -13.20 -7.83 -4.40
C LEU A 68 -13.18 -6.50 -3.63
N VAL A 69 -13.73 -6.46 -2.41
CA VAL A 69 -13.75 -5.22 -1.62
C VAL A 69 -12.34 -4.79 -1.23
N MET A 70 -11.46 -5.74 -0.87
CA MET A 70 -10.04 -5.46 -0.63
C MET A 70 -9.35 -4.88 -1.86
N GLY A 71 -9.64 -5.41 -3.06
CA GLY A 71 -9.13 -4.88 -4.32
C GLY A 71 -9.62 -3.47 -4.62
N ILE A 72 -10.90 -3.16 -4.37
CA ILE A 72 -11.44 -1.81 -4.48
C ILE A 72 -10.74 -0.85 -3.52
N VAL A 73 -10.56 -1.24 -2.25
CA VAL A 73 -9.84 -0.42 -1.26
C VAL A 73 -8.39 -0.22 -1.67
N GLY A 74 -7.72 -1.27 -2.15
CA GLY A 74 -6.37 -1.22 -2.69
C GLY A 74 -6.23 -0.30 -3.90
N SER A 75 -7.25 -0.25 -4.77
CA SER A 75 -7.28 0.65 -5.93
C SER A 75 -7.19 2.13 -5.55
N GLY A 76 -7.63 2.50 -4.34
CA GLY A 76 -7.52 3.85 -3.80
C GLY A 76 -6.07 4.34 -3.70
N SER A 77 -5.11 3.46 -3.38
CA SER A 77 -3.68 3.82 -3.37
C SER A 77 -3.15 4.14 -4.77
N SER A 78 -3.63 3.45 -5.82
CA SER A 78 -3.26 3.72 -7.21
C SER A 78 -3.83 5.05 -7.69
N ILE A 79 -5.08 5.35 -7.32
CA ILE A 79 -5.71 6.65 -7.63
C ILE A 79 -4.97 7.77 -6.89
N GLY A 80 -4.64 7.58 -5.60
CA GLY A 80 -3.83 8.53 -4.84
C GLY A 80 -2.45 8.77 -5.45
N GLY A 81 -1.79 7.70 -5.91
CA GLY A 81 -0.51 7.76 -6.64
C GLY A 81 -0.60 8.43 -8.02
N LEU A 82 -1.80 8.62 -8.58
CA LEU A 82 -2.02 9.39 -9.81
C LEU A 82 -2.35 10.86 -9.47
N VAL A 83 -3.26 11.08 -8.53
CA VAL A 83 -3.73 12.44 -8.17
C VAL A 83 -2.65 13.27 -7.49
N HIS A 84 -1.93 12.71 -6.51
CA HIS A 84 -0.95 13.48 -5.73
C HIS A 84 0.24 13.99 -6.55
N PRO A 85 0.92 13.16 -7.36
CA PRO A 85 2.04 13.64 -8.17
C PRO A 85 1.61 14.67 -9.21
N ILE A 86 0.45 14.48 -9.87
CA ILE A 86 -0.07 15.42 -10.87
C ILE A 86 -0.41 16.77 -10.22
N MET A 87 -1.14 16.73 -9.10
CA MET A 87 -1.49 17.92 -8.34
C MET A 87 -0.24 18.68 -7.87
N LEU A 88 0.73 17.99 -7.28
CA LEU A 88 1.97 18.60 -6.79
C LEU A 88 2.83 19.14 -7.94
N ASN A 89 2.95 18.41 -9.05
CA ASN A 89 3.70 18.88 -10.22
C ASN A 89 3.12 20.19 -10.77
N GLN A 90 1.79 20.30 -10.87
CA GLN A 90 1.13 21.54 -11.30
C GLN A 90 1.32 22.69 -10.30
N PHE A 91 1.30 22.42 -9.00
CA PHE A 91 1.50 23.45 -7.99
C PHE A 91 2.96 23.93 -7.89
N PHE A 92 3.91 23.02 -8.09
CA PHE A 92 5.34 23.35 -8.02
C PHE A 92 5.80 24.19 -9.21
N HIS A 93 5.29 23.90 -10.41
CA HIS A 93 5.60 24.68 -11.63
C HIS A 93 4.64 25.86 -11.85
N GLY A 94 3.57 25.95 -11.06
CA GLY A 94 2.61 27.05 -11.10
C GLY A 94 2.99 28.23 -10.19
N PRO A 95 2.15 29.28 -10.14
CA PRO A 95 2.41 30.49 -9.35
C PRO A 95 2.34 30.29 -7.82
N ILE A 96 1.91 29.10 -7.37
CA ILE A 96 1.64 28.77 -5.97
C ILE A 96 2.94 28.35 -5.24
N GLY A 97 3.87 27.71 -5.97
CA GLY A 97 5.17 27.27 -5.45
C GLY A 97 5.10 26.09 -4.49
N PHE A 98 6.29 25.61 -4.10
CA PHE A 98 6.46 24.38 -3.31
C PHE A 98 5.72 24.41 -1.95
N ARG A 99 5.91 25.47 -1.16
CA ARG A 99 5.36 25.56 0.20
C ARG A 99 3.83 25.47 0.24
N TRP A 100 3.14 26.16 -0.66
CA TRP A 100 1.68 26.10 -0.70
C TRP A 100 1.17 24.83 -1.38
N GLY A 101 1.89 24.28 -2.36
CA GLY A 101 1.55 22.98 -2.95
C GLY A 101 1.51 21.85 -1.90
N VAL A 102 2.52 21.80 -1.02
CA VAL A 102 2.57 20.84 0.10
C VAL A 102 1.42 21.08 1.09
N ARG A 103 1.10 22.33 1.42
CA ARG A 103 -0.03 22.67 2.31
C ARG A 103 -1.37 22.23 1.74
N ILE A 104 -1.62 22.43 0.46
CA ILE A 104 -2.87 22.00 -0.19
C ILE A 104 -3.01 20.48 -0.09
N SER A 105 -1.93 19.73 -0.34
CA SER A 105 -1.89 18.28 -0.10
C SER A 105 -2.15 17.92 1.37
N ALA A 106 -1.57 18.68 2.30
CA ALA A 106 -1.77 18.51 3.74
C ALA A 106 -3.18 18.88 4.21
N PHE A 107 -3.95 19.70 3.49
CA PHE A 107 -5.37 19.96 3.75
C PHE A 107 -6.29 18.90 3.13
N PHE A 108 -5.91 18.38 1.96
CA PHE A 108 -6.66 17.36 1.23
C PHE A 108 -6.75 16.03 2.01
N ASN A 109 -5.63 15.57 2.56
CA ASN A 109 -5.54 14.32 3.33
C ASN A 109 -6.45 14.27 4.58
N PRO A 110 -6.48 15.28 5.47
CA PRO A 110 -7.38 15.30 6.61
C PRO A 110 -8.86 15.23 6.22
N GLY A 111 -9.28 15.85 5.10
CA GLY A 111 -10.65 15.74 4.61
C GLY A 111 -11.06 14.29 4.34
N LEU A 112 -10.18 13.55 3.67
CA LEU A 112 -10.36 12.11 3.42
C LEU A 112 -10.32 11.29 4.72
N LEU A 113 -9.42 11.62 5.64
CA LEU A 113 -9.31 10.93 6.93
C LEU A 113 -10.50 11.17 7.85
N ILE A 114 -11.08 12.38 7.86
CA ILE A 114 -12.31 12.69 8.61
C ILE A 114 -13.46 11.84 8.08
N LEU A 115 -13.64 11.80 6.76
CA LEU A 115 -14.65 10.94 6.12
C LEU A 115 -14.40 9.45 6.44
N ALA A 116 -13.16 8.99 6.37
CA ALA A 116 -12.81 7.61 6.72
C ALA A 116 -13.14 7.28 8.18
N ASN A 117 -12.77 8.14 9.13
CA ASN A 117 -13.07 7.96 10.55
C ASN A 117 -14.58 7.99 10.84
N ALA A 118 -15.35 8.81 10.11
CA ALA A 118 -16.81 8.87 10.26
C ALA A 118 -17.51 7.62 9.72
N LEU A 119 -17.02 7.07 8.60
CA LEU A 119 -17.62 5.90 7.92
C LEU A 119 -17.18 4.55 8.50
N MET A 120 -15.98 4.47 9.07
CA MET A 120 -15.46 3.21 9.63
C MET A 120 -16.19 2.82 10.92
N THR A 121 -16.81 1.64 10.90
CA THR A 121 -17.56 1.09 12.03
C THR A 121 -17.09 -0.32 12.37
N THR A 122 -16.82 -0.55 13.66
CA THR A 122 -16.45 -1.87 14.19
C THR A 122 -17.70 -2.72 14.38
N ARG A 123 -17.78 -3.86 13.69
CA ARG A 123 -18.92 -4.80 13.78
C ARG A 123 -18.72 -5.91 14.82
N LEU A 124 -17.49 -6.15 15.27
CA LEU A 124 -17.18 -7.18 16.26
C LEU A 124 -17.37 -6.64 17.68
N PRO A 125 -17.97 -7.41 18.60
CA PRO A 125 -17.93 -7.06 20.02
C PRO A 125 -16.46 -7.03 20.47
N PRO A 126 -16.05 -6.04 21.29
CA PRO A 126 -14.70 -6.00 21.83
C PRO A 126 -14.41 -7.33 22.54
N ARG A 127 -13.22 -7.89 22.33
CA ARG A 127 -12.72 -8.97 23.19
C ARG A 127 -12.50 -8.33 24.57
N LEU A 128 -13.52 -8.39 25.40
CA LEU A 128 -13.49 -7.97 26.80
C LEU A 128 -12.66 -9.01 27.55
N GLY A 129 -11.39 -8.69 27.77
CA GLY A 129 -10.47 -9.51 28.54
C GLY A 129 -9.06 -8.94 28.43
N ASP A 130 -8.45 -8.65 29.58
CA ASP A 130 -7.03 -8.32 29.69
C ASP A 130 -6.20 -9.56 29.38
N VAL A 131 -6.03 -9.87 28.10
CA VAL A 131 -5.03 -10.83 27.65
C VAL A 131 -3.66 -10.25 27.96
N SER A 132 -2.97 -10.87 28.92
CA SER A 132 -1.59 -10.54 29.27
C SER A 132 -0.71 -10.58 28.02
N PHE A 133 0.28 -9.69 27.92
CA PHE A 133 1.26 -9.66 26.84
C PHE A 133 1.91 -11.04 26.60
N ALA A 134 2.11 -11.82 27.66
CA ALA A 134 2.63 -13.18 27.56
C ALA A 134 1.68 -14.15 26.83
N GLN A 135 0.36 -14.00 27.01
CA GLN A 135 -0.65 -14.81 26.33
C GLN A 135 -0.78 -14.41 24.85
N GLN A 136 -0.68 -13.11 24.54
CA GLN A 136 -0.58 -12.64 23.15
C GLN A 136 0.68 -13.14 22.46
N MET A 137 1.83 -13.11 23.14
CA MET A 137 3.09 -13.61 22.60
C MET A 137 3.03 -15.12 22.33
N ALA A 138 2.46 -15.90 23.25
CA ALA A 138 2.22 -17.33 23.06
C ALA A 138 1.28 -17.62 21.87
N TYR A 139 0.25 -16.78 21.70
CA TYR A 139 -0.67 -16.85 20.57
C TYR A 139 0.02 -16.54 19.24
N TRP A 140 0.90 -15.53 19.19
CA TRP A 140 1.66 -15.18 17.99
C TRP A 140 2.69 -16.24 17.61
N ARG A 141 3.32 -16.91 18.60
CA ARG A 141 4.23 -18.03 18.36
C ARG A 141 3.58 -19.15 17.54
N HIS A 142 2.28 -19.36 17.70
CA HIS A 142 1.54 -20.35 16.91
C HIS A 142 1.54 -20.02 15.41
N PHE A 143 1.53 -18.74 15.03
CA PHE A 143 1.62 -18.33 13.63
C PHE A 143 2.94 -18.76 12.98
N PHE A 144 4.03 -18.76 13.75
CA PHE A 144 5.34 -19.22 13.30
C PHE A 144 5.48 -20.75 13.24
N THR A 145 4.42 -21.50 13.55
CA THR A 145 4.41 -22.97 13.40
C THR A 145 3.67 -23.39 12.12
N ASP A 146 2.87 -22.50 11.54
CA ASP A 146 2.12 -22.74 10.32
C ASP A 146 3.03 -22.63 9.09
N LYS A 147 3.51 -23.79 8.60
CA LYS A 147 4.46 -23.88 7.49
C LYS A 147 3.95 -23.22 6.21
N ALA A 148 2.65 -23.31 5.92
CA ALA A 148 2.07 -22.70 4.72
C ALA A 148 2.05 -21.16 4.83
N TYR A 149 1.74 -20.65 6.02
CA TYR A 149 1.79 -19.23 6.32
C TYR A 149 3.23 -18.67 6.25
N LEU A 150 4.20 -19.39 6.82
CA LEU A 150 5.61 -18.99 6.74
C LEU A 150 6.15 -18.99 5.31
N ALA A 151 5.83 -20.03 4.52
CA ALA A 151 6.23 -20.09 3.12
C ALA A 151 5.61 -18.94 2.30
N ALA A 152 4.34 -18.60 2.55
CA ALA A 152 3.68 -17.48 1.90
C ALA A 152 4.29 -16.12 2.31
N ILE A 153 4.64 -15.94 3.58
CA ILE A 153 5.35 -14.72 4.03
C ILE A 153 6.71 -14.63 3.37
N ALA A 154 7.51 -15.70 3.38
CA ALA A 154 8.85 -15.69 2.80
C ALA A 154 8.82 -15.44 1.29
N GLY A 155 7.90 -16.07 0.57
CA GLY A 155 7.70 -15.83 -0.87
C GLY A 155 7.27 -14.39 -1.14
N ASN A 156 6.35 -13.85 -0.33
CA ASN A 156 5.91 -12.48 -0.49
C ASN A 156 7.00 -11.47 -0.12
N PHE A 157 7.81 -11.75 0.90
CA PHE A 157 8.98 -10.95 1.25
C PHE A 157 9.91 -10.82 0.04
N ILE A 158 10.30 -11.94 -0.58
CA ILE A 158 11.15 -11.95 -1.79
C ILE A 158 10.48 -11.19 -2.94
N LEU A 159 9.17 -11.32 -3.13
CA LEU A 159 8.46 -10.58 -4.19
C LEU A 159 8.51 -9.06 -3.97
N PHE A 160 8.34 -8.60 -2.74
CA PHE A 160 8.33 -7.18 -2.42
C PHE A 160 9.70 -6.53 -2.57
N LEU A 161 10.80 -7.28 -2.42
CA LEU A 161 12.15 -6.81 -2.75
C LEU A 161 12.29 -6.38 -4.21
N GLY A 162 11.67 -7.12 -5.13
CA GLY A 162 11.74 -6.82 -6.56
C GLY A 162 10.65 -5.87 -7.05
N VAL A 163 9.45 -5.92 -6.45
CA VAL A 163 8.26 -5.30 -7.05
C VAL A 163 8.33 -3.77 -7.12
N TYR A 164 9.05 -3.14 -6.20
CA TYR A 164 9.15 -1.68 -6.14
C TYR A 164 10.25 -1.10 -7.03
N PHE A 165 11.22 -1.91 -7.46
CA PHE A 165 12.34 -1.43 -8.27
C PHE A 165 11.87 -0.69 -9.54
N PRO A 166 11.01 -1.27 -10.40
CA PRO A 166 10.48 -0.54 -11.56
C PRO A 166 9.65 0.69 -11.16
N THR A 167 8.94 0.64 -10.03
CA THR A 167 8.08 1.76 -9.60
C THR A 167 8.90 3.02 -9.29
N PHE A 168 10.11 2.86 -8.72
CA PHE A 168 11.00 3.98 -8.41
C PHE A 168 11.87 4.41 -9.59
N TYR A 169 12.39 3.46 -10.37
CA TYR A 169 13.41 3.74 -11.38
C TYR A 169 12.88 3.94 -12.80
N LEU A 170 11.58 3.69 -13.06
CA LEU A 170 11.02 3.78 -14.42
C LEU A 170 11.05 5.18 -15.00
N GLN A 171 10.77 6.20 -14.18
CA GLN A 171 10.86 7.58 -14.64
C GLN A 171 12.31 7.96 -14.95
N LEU A 172 13.27 7.57 -14.10
CA LEU A 172 14.68 7.85 -14.32
C LEU A 172 15.18 7.18 -15.62
N ASN A 173 14.85 5.90 -15.80
CA ASN A 173 15.20 5.16 -17.01
C ASN A 173 14.60 5.78 -18.28
N ALA A 174 13.35 6.28 -18.22
CA ALA A 174 12.74 6.97 -19.34
C ALA A 174 13.53 8.25 -19.72
N ILE A 175 13.90 9.06 -18.72
CA ILE A 175 14.67 10.28 -18.94
C ILE A 175 16.05 9.99 -19.52
N GLU A 176 16.75 8.97 -19.00
CA GLU A 176 18.09 8.57 -19.50
C GLU A 176 18.08 8.13 -20.97
N HIS A 177 16.98 7.54 -21.44
CA HIS A 177 16.81 7.13 -22.84
C HIS A 177 16.26 8.25 -23.75
N GLY A 178 16.28 9.51 -23.28
CA GLY A 178 15.91 10.67 -24.08
C GLY A 178 14.40 10.86 -24.25
N VAL A 179 13.58 10.22 -23.42
CA VAL A 179 12.14 10.49 -23.37
C VAL A 179 11.90 11.87 -22.75
N ASN A 180 11.02 12.66 -23.37
CA ASN A 180 10.62 13.97 -22.86
C ASN A 180 10.14 13.87 -21.39
N GLU A 181 10.57 14.80 -20.53
CA GLU A 181 10.24 14.81 -19.10
C GLU A 181 8.72 14.73 -18.82
N ASN A 182 7.89 15.37 -19.65
CA ASN A 182 6.45 15.26 -19.53
C ASN A 182 5.95 13.83 -19.78
N LEU A 183 6.51 13.14 -20.78
CA LEU A 183 6.13 11.77 -21.11
C LEU A 183 6.68 10.77 -20.08
N ALA A 184 7.88 11.02 -19.53
CA ALA A 184 8.42 10.27 -18.41
C ALA A 184 7.52 10.40 -17.15
N PHE A 185 7.02 11.60 -16.86
CA PHE A 185 6.07 11.83 -15.78
C PHE A 185 4.75 11.06 -15.99
N TYR A 186 4.19 11.08 -17.21
CA TYR A 186 3.00 10.29 -17.54
C TYR A 186 3.21 8.78 -17.43
N THR A 187 4.45 8.29 -17.47
CA THR A 187 4.75 6.86 -17.32
C THR A 187 4.39 6.35 -15.92
N ILE A 188 4.62 7.15 -14.87
CA ILE A 188 4.16 6.83 -13.51
C ILE A 188 2.63 6.86 -13.41
N ALA A 189 1.99 7.81 -14.07
CA ALA A 189 0.53 7.90 -14.11
C ALA A 189 -0.07 6.68 -14.82
N LEU A 190 0.52 6.23 -15.93
CA LEU A 190 0.15 5.00 -16.64
C LEU A 190 0.32 3.77 -15.75
N LEU A 191 1.46 3.65 -15.06
CA LEU A 191 1.73 2.55 -14.14
C LEU A 191 0.70 2.48 -13.01
N ASN A 192 0.42 3.61 -12.35
CA ASN A 192 -0.60 3.68 -11.30
C ASN A 192 -2.00 3.43 -11.84
N GLY A 193 -2.34 3.99 -13.00
CA GLY A 193 -3.62 3.79 -13.67
C GLY A 193 -3.87 2.32 -14.00
N ALA A 194 -2.91 1.66 -14.64
CA ALA A 194 -2.97 0.23 -14.92
C ALA A 194 -2.98 -0.60 -13.63
N GLY A 195 -2.26 -0.15 -12.60
CA GLY A 195 -2.31 -0.73 -11.26
C GLY A 195 -3.70 -0.70 -10.64
N ALA A 196 -4.47 0.37 -10.81
CA ALA A 196 -5.84 0.42 -10.30
C ALA A 196 -6.70 -0.72 -10.88
N PHE A 197 -6.60 -0.97 -12.19
CA PHE A 197 -7.27 -2.11 -12.84
C PHE A 197 -6.70 -3.45 -12.37
N GLY A 198 -5.37 -3.55 -12.27
CA GLY A 198 -4.67 -4.72 -11.74
C GLY A 198 -5.05 -5.07 -10.31
N ARG A 199 -5.49 -4.11 -9.50
CA ARG A 199 -5.96 -4.35 -8.12
C ARG A 199 -7.39 -4.88 -8.05
N VAL A 200 -8.23 -4.54 -9.03
CA VAL A 200 -9.67 -4.89 -9.04
C VAL A 200 -9.96 -6.15 -9.88
N MET A 201 -9.40 -6.28 -11.09
CA MET A 201 -9.76 -7.40 -11.98
C MET A 201 -9.36 -8.77 -11.41
N PRO A 202 -8.12 -8.99 -10.95
CA PRO A 202 -7.70 -10.27 -10.40
C PRO A 202 -8.46 -10.63 -9.14
N THR A 203 -8.78 -9.63 -8.29
CA THR A 203 -9.53 -9.86 -7.05
C THR A 203 -10.99 -10.28 -7.28
N ILE A 204 -11.57 -10.00 -8.45
CA ILE A 204 -12.87 -10.55 -8.89
C ILE A 204 -12.74 -12.02 -9.29
N ILE A 205 -11.64 -12.39 -9.96
CA ILE A 205 -11.43 -13.72 -10.53
C ILE A 205 -10.97 -14.72 -9.44
N VAL A 206 -10.32 -14.24 -8.39
CA VAL A 206 -9.85 -15.03 -7.24
C VAL A 206 -10.92 -15.93 -6.65
N ASP A 207 -12.17 -15.46 -6.56
CA ASP A 207 -13.26 -16.23 -5.96
C ASP A 207 -13.61 -17.47 -6.80
N ARG A 208 -13.15 -17.56 -8.06
CA ARG A 208 -13.34 -18.71 -8.96
C ARG A 208 -12.10 -19.59 -9.12
N ILE A 209 -10.92 -18.98 -9.28
CA ILE A 209 -9.68 -19.72 -9.60
C ILE A 209 -8.81 -19.99 -8.37
N GLY A 210 -9.06 -19.30 -7.25
CA GLY A 210 -8.25 -19.36 -6.04
C GLY A 210 -7.17 -18.27 -5.98
N VAL A 211 -6.81 -17.88 -4.75
CA VAL A 211 -5.86 -16.78 -4.51
C VAL A 211 -4.46 -17.10 -5.05
N PHE A 212 -3.95 -18.31 -4.76
CA PHE A 212 -2.60 -18.72 -5.21
C PHE A 212 -2.50 -18.85 -6.73
N ASN A 213 -3.55 -19.37 -7.38
CA ASN A 213 -3.61 -19.48 -8.84
C ASN A 213 -3.73 -18.10 -9.52
N SER A 214 -4.06 -17.04 -8.77
CA SER A 214 -4.06 -15.66 -9.26
C SER A 214 -2.72 -14.97 -9.01
N ILE A 215 -2.15 -15.12 -7.81
CA ILE A 215 -0.93 -14.38 -7.43
C ILE A 215 0.33 -14.93 -8.11
N ILE A 216 0.44 -16.26 -8.29
CA ILE A 216 1.64 -16.89 -8.85
C ILE A 216 1.87 -16.46 -10.32
N PRO A 217 0.88 -16.54 -11.23
CA PRO A 217 1.06 -16.06 -12.60
C PRO A 217 1.37 -14.57 -12.68
N CYS A 218 0.74 -13.75 -11.84
CA CYS A 218 1.02 -12.31 -11.80
C CYS A 218 2.45 -12.03 -11.33
N ALA A 219 2.92 -12.75 -10.31
CA ALA A 219 4.29 -12.66 -9.80
C ALA A 219 5.32 -13.09 -10.86
N ILE A 220 5.07 -14.18 -11.58
CA ILE A 220 5.92 -14.63 -12.69
C ILE A 220 5.93 -13.57 -13.81
N ALA A 221 4.79 -13.01 -14.17
CA ALA A 221 4.70 -11.95 -15.17
C ALA A 221 5.51 -10.70 -14.74
N CYS A 222 5.42 -10.28 -13.47
CA CYS A 222 6.28 -9.21 -12.94
C CYS A 222 7.77 -9.55 -13.07
N GLY A 223 8.18 -10.77 -12.71
CA GLY A 223 9.57 -11.22 -12.84
C GLY A 223 10.06 -11.19 -14.29
N VAL A 224 9.29 -11.73 -15.23
CA VAL A 224 9.61 -11.70 -16.67
C VAL A 224 9.72 -10.26 -17.18
N LEU A 225 8.80 -9.38 -16.79
CA LEU A 225 8.86 -7.97 -17.15
C LEU A 225 10.11 -7.29 -16.60
N ILE A 226 10.49 -7.55 -15.34
CA ILE A 226 11.72 -7.01 -14.76
C ILE A 226 12.95 -7.48 -15.55
N PHE A 227 13.02 -8.74 -15.98
CA PHE A 227 14.11 -9.18 -16.86
C PHE A 227 14.07 -8.52 -18.24
N ALA A 228 12.88 -8.28 -18.78
CA ALA A 228 12.68 -7.58 -20.05
C ALA A 228 13.05 -6.09 -19.98
N TRP A 229 13.19 -5.51 -18.78
CA TRP A 229 13.56 -4.11 -18.55
C TRP A 229 14.80 -3.67 -19.32
N VAL A 230 15.81 -4.55 -19.42
CA VAL A 230 17.08 -4.25 -20.09
C VAL A 230 16.90 -3.94 -21.58
N ALA A 231 15.83 -4.45 -22.20
CA ALA A 231 15.52 -4.23 -23.61
C ALA A 231 14.66 -2.97 -23.86
N ILE A 232 14.28 -2.24 -22.80
CA ILE A 232 13.36 -1.12 -22.89
C ILE A 232 14.14 0.17 -23.11
N ILE A 233 14.23 0.58 -24.37
CA ILE A 233 14.95 1.80 -24.78
C ILE A 233 14.04 2.82 -25.47
N ASN A 234 12.92 2.38 -26.04
CA ASN A 234 12.05 3.23 -26.84
C ASN A 234 10.88 3.78 -26.00
N PRO A 235 10.36 4.99 -26.30
CA PRO A 235 9.21 5.56 -25.59
C PRO A 235 7.98 4.65 -25.59
N ALA A 236 7.69 4.00 -26.72
CA ALA A 236 6.58 3.07 -26.85
C ALA A 236 6.75 1.83 -25.95
N SER A 237 7.95 1.24 -25.88
CA SER A 237 8.22 0.10 -25.01
C SER A 237 8.12 0.47 -23.53
N ILE A 238 8.53 1.68 -23.15
CA ILE A 238 8.42 2.20 -21.78
C ILE A 238 6.94 2.30 -21.37
N MET A 239 6.09 2.84 -22.24
CA MET A 239 4.65 2.95 -21.98
C MET A 239 3.98 1.58 -21.87
N VAL A 240 4.28 0.65 -22.79
CA VAL A 240 3.75 -0.72 -22.75
C VAL A 240 4.18 -1.43 -21.47
N PHE A 241 5.45 -1.28 -21.09
CA PHE A 241 5.94 -1.81 -19.83
C PHE A 241 5.24 -1.21 -18.62
N ALA A 242 5.08 0.12 -18.54
CA ALA A 242 4.36 0.77 -17.45
C ALA A 242 2.96 0.19 -17.26
N VAL A 243 2.23 -0.03 -18.36
CA VAL A 243 0.87 -0.58 -18.31
C VAL A 243 0.87 -2.04 -17.85
N LEU A 244 1.68 -2.89 -18.48
CA LEU A 244 1.73 -4.32 -18.14
C LEU A 244 2.23 -4.52 -16.72
N TYR A 245 3.34 -3.88 -16.37
CA TYR A 245 3.93 -3.97 -15.05
C TYR A 245 3.03 -3.38 -13.98
N GLY A 246 2.41 -2.23 -14.25
CA GLY A 246 1.43 -1.62 -13.35
C GLY A 246 0.27 -2.56 -13.05
N PHE A 247 -0.30 -3.21 -14.07
CA PHE A 247 -1.37 -4.19 -13.91
C PHE A 247 -0.96 -5.39 -13.04
N PHE A 248 0.15 -6.08 -13.38
CA PHE A 248 0.55 -7.27 -12.65
C PHE A 248 1.08 -6.97 -11.24
N SER A 249 1.84 -5.88 -11.06
CA SER A 249 2.31 -5.47 -9.73
C SER A 249 1.15 -5.04 -8.83
N GLY A 250 0.17 -4.31 -9.38
CA GLY A 250 -1.07 -3.98 -8.70
C GLY A 250 -1.82 -5.24 -8.23
N ALA A 251 -1.90 -6.25 -9.08
CA ALA A 251 -2.51 -7.53 -8.74
C ALA A 251 -1.83 -8.19 -7.54
N VAL A 252 -0.50 -8.35 -7.59
CA VAL A 252 0.27 -8.98 -6.51
C VAL A 252 0.06 -8.26 -5.19
N ILE A 253 0.14 -6.93 -5.17
CA ILE A 253 0.00 -6.12 -3.95
C ILE A 253 -1.41 -6.26 -3.34
N SER A 254 -2.48 -6.22 -4.16
CA SER A 254 -3.85 -6.34 -3.63
C SER A 254 -4.25 -7.76 -3.23
N LEU A 255 -3.56 -8.78 -3.75
CA LEU A 255 -3.81 -10.18 -3.39
C LEU A 255 -3.18 -10.59 -2.05
N LEU A 256 -2.30 -9.77 -1.46
CA LEU A 256 -1.71 -10.03 -0.14
C LEU A 256 -2.80 -10.25 0.93
N GLY A 257 -3.73 -9.30 1.04
CA GLY A 257 -4.83 -9.35 2.02
C GLY A 257 -5.65 -10.64 1.89
N PRO A 258 -6.18 -10.96 0.69
CA PRO A 258 -6.86 -12.22 0.38
C PRO A 258 -6.01 -13.48 0.60
N MET A 259 -4.70 -13.44 0.39
CA MET A 259 -3.82 -14.59 0.61
C MET A 259 -3.69 -14.91 2.10
N ILE A 260 -3.41 -13.90 2.92
CA ILE A 260 -3.32 -14.08 4.37
C ILE A 260 -4.69 -14.47 4.94
N ALA A 261 -5.76 -13.86 4.43
CA ALA A 261 -7.14 -14.23 4.74
C ALA A 261 -7.42 -15.72 4.52
N TYR A 262 -7.01 -16.26 3.37
CA TYR A 262 -7.23 -17.64 2.97
C TYR A 262 -6.42 -18.63 3.82
N LEU A 263 -5.20 -18.27 4.21
CA LEU A 263 -4.34 -19.08 5.09
C LEU A 263 -4.78 -19.06 6.56
N THR A 264 -5.71 -18.17 6.93
CA THR A 264 -6.14 -18.01 8.31
C THR A 264 -7.37 -18.87 8.60
N ARG A 265 -7.28 -19.76 9.61
CA ARG A 265 -8.38 -20.65 10.02
C ARG A 265 -9.52 -19.91 10.72
N ASN A 266 -9.18 -18.94 11.59
CA ASN A 266 -10.15 -18.17 12.36
C ASN A 266 -10.23 -16.73 11.87
N VAL A 267 -11.44 -16.23 11.59
CA VAL A 267 -11.62 -14.85 11.11
C VAL A 267 -11.03 -13.83 12.10
N SER A 268 -11.08 -14.10 13.40
CA SER A 268 -10.50 -13.23 14.43
C SER A 268 -8.97 -13.18 14.46
N GLU A 269 -8.26 -14.07 13.74
CA GLU A 269 -6.79 -14.09 13.65
C GLU A 269 -6.24 -13.24 12.50
N ILE A 270 -7.12 -12.84 11.57
CA ILE A 270 -6.74 -12.17 10.35
C ILE A 270 -5.97 -10.89 10.63
N GLY A 271 -6.45 -10.04 11.55
CA GLY A 271 -5.81 -8.77 11.89
C GLY A 271 -4.40 -9.00 12.44
N ALA A 272 -4.24 -9.96 13.35
CA ALA A 272 -2.95 -10.31 13.93
C ALA A 272 -1.97 -10.88 12.90
N ARG A 273 -2.41 -11.79 12.02
CA ARG A 273 -1.58 -12.35 10.94
C ARG A 273 -1.22 -11.30 9.90
N LEU A 274 -2.16 -10.45 9.49
CA LEU A 274 -1.87 -9.32 8.59
C LEU A 274 -0.83 -8.38 9.22
N GLY A 275 -0.96 -8.05 10.51
CA GLY A 275 0.00 -7.24 11.24
C GLY A 275 1.41 -7.85 11.25
N VAL A 276 1.55 -9.14 11.60
CA VAL A 276 2.85 -9.84 11.58
C VAL A 276 3.45 -9.87 10.18
N CYS A 277 2.65 -10.18 9.16
CA CYS A 277 3.09 -10.20 7.77
C CYS A 277 3.62 -8.82 7.33
N MET A 278 2.90 -7.75 7.67
CA MET A 278 3.32 -6.37 7.35
C MET A 278 4.56 -5.91 8.11
N VAL A 279 4.74 -6.34 9.36
CA VAL A 279 5.96 -6.03 10.13
C VAL A 279 7.18 -6.74 9.54
N LEU A 280 7.04 -7.98 9.09
CA LEU A 280 8.15 -8.69 8.46
C LEU A 280 8.55 -8.06 7.11
N GLN A 281 7.58 -7.52 6.37
CA GLN A 281 7.83 -6.76 5.14
C GLN A 281 8.51 -5.41 5.37
N LEU A 282 8.25 -4.76 6.51
CA LEU A 282 8.80 -3.45 6.89
C LEU A 282 10.31 -3.43 7.14
N SER A 283 10.94 -4.59 7.32
CA SER A 283 12.38 -4.63 7.63
C SER A 283 13.30 -4.16 6.49
N GLU A 284 12.75 -3.91 5.29
CA GLU A 284 13.51 -3.57 4.09
C GLU A 284 13.04 -2.29 3.36
N GLU A 285 12.02 -1.57 3.88
CA GLU A 285 11.69 -0.20 3.43
C GLU A 285 12.50 0.84 4.22
#